data_AF-A0A7V9AND6-F1
#
_entry.id   AF-A0A7V9AND6-F1
#
_cell.length_a   1.000
_cell.length_b   1.000
_cell.length_c   1.000
_cell.angle_alpha   90.00
_cell.angle_beta   90.00
_cell.angle_gamma   90.00
#
_symmetry.space_group_name_H-M   'P 1'
#
loop_
_entity.id
_entity.type
_entity.pdbx_description
1 polymer ?
#
loop_
_entity_poly.entity_id
_entity_poly.type
_entity_poly.pdbx_seq_one_letter_code
_entity_poly.pdbx_strand_id
1 'polypeptide(L)'
;MLDKLAAIKARFDELGIALTNPEVVSDNKKYTLLSKEYRSLEKIVKIRSLYAKVLDDIDFNREMINSDDLEMRELAKEELPGLQEQKDKLEKQIRTML
;
A
#
# COMPACT_ATOMS: atom_id res chain seq x y z
N MET A 1 -9.58 6.64 -6.10
CA MET A 1 -8.32 5.86 -6.24
C MET A 1 -8.18 4.90 -5.06
N LEU A 2 -8.31 5.41 -3.83
CA LEU A 2 -8.36 4.60 -2.61
C LEU A 2 -9.42 3.50 -2.68
N ASP A 3 -10.60 3.77 -3.23
CA ASP A 3 -11.68 2.75 -3.37
C ASP A 3 -11.26 1.59 -4.28
N LYS A 4 -10.57 1.89 -5.39
CA LYS A 4 -10.04 0.85 -6.29
C LYS A 4 -8.96 0.02 -5.60
N LEU A 5 -8.07 0.66 -4.84
CA LEU A 5 -7.05 -0.04 -4.05
C LEU A 5 -7.66 -0.87 -2.94
N ALA A 6 -8.77 -0.42 -2.34
CA ALA A 6 -9.51 -1.16 -1.33
C ALA A 6 -10.17 -2.41 -1.93
N ALA A 7 -10.79 -2.29 -3.11
CA ALA A 7 -11.34 -3.44 -3.83
C ALA A 7 -10.25 -4.47 -4.21
N ILE A 8 -9.09 -4.00 -4.69
CA ILE A 8 -7.95 -4.85 -5.00
C ILE A 8 -7.40 -5.55 -3.76
N LYS A 9 -7.31 -4.84 -2.63
CA LYS A 9 -6.90 -5.43 -1.36
C LYS A 9 -7.90 -6.50 -0.90
N ALA A 10 -9.20 -6.21 -0.94
CA ALA A 10 -10.23 -7.17 -0.57
C ALA A 10 -10.11 -8.44 -1.42
N ARG A 11 -9.95 -8.29 -2.74
CA ARG A 11 -9.73 -9.42 -3.64
C ARG A 11 -8.45 -10.19 -3.32
N PHE A 12 -7.35 -9.49 -3.02
CA PHE A 12 -6.08 -10.12 -2.63
C PHE A 12 -6.23 -10.95 -1.35
N ASP A 13 -6.91 -10.42 -0.33
CA ASP A 13 -7.17 -11.11 0.92
C ASP A 13 -8.06 -12.36 0.69
N GLU A 14 -9.12 -12.22 -0.12
CA GLU A 14 -9.98 -13.34 -0.53
C GLU A 14 -9.19 -14.45 -1.23
N LEU A 15 -8.33 -14.08 -2.19
CA LEU A 15 -7.46 -15.03 -2.89
C LEU A 15 -6.48 -15.71 -1.94
N GLY A 16 -5.91 -14.97 -0.99
CA GLY A 16 -5.05 -15.52 0.05
C GLY A 16 -5.77 -16.59 0.87
N ILE A 17 -7.00 -16.32 1.31
CA ILE A 17 -7.84 -17.29 2.02
C ILE A 17 -8.16 -18.49 1.12
N ALA A 18 -8.57 -18.25 -0.13
CA ALA A 18 -8.89 -19.32 -1.08
C ALA A 18 -7.70 -20.24 -1.36
N LEU A 19 -6.47 -19.71 -1.39
CA LEU A 19 -5.24 -20.49 -1.56
C LEU A 19 -4.88 -21.34 -0.33
N THR A 20 -5.53 -21.13 0.82
CA THR A 20 -5.43 -22.02 1.99
C THR A 20 -6.47 -23.14 2.01
N ASN A 21 -7.50 -23.07 1.14
CA ASN A 21 -8.55 -24.09 1.09
C ASN A 21 -8.02 -25.40 0.46
N PRO A 22 -8.10 -26.55 1.15
CA PRO A 22 -7.67 -27.86 0.61
C PRO A 22 -8.33 -28.24 -0.72
N GLU A 23 -9.57 -27.83 -0.98
CA GLU A 23 -10.27 -28.08 -2.25
C GLU A 23 -9.66 -27.31 -3.42
N VAL A 24 -9.09 -26.14 -3.15
CA VAL A 24 -8.37 -25.33 -4.14
C VAL A 24 -6.96 -25.85 -4.33
N VAL A 25 -6.27 -26.18 -3.23
CA VAL A 25 -4.88 -26.68 -3.25
C VAL A 25 -4.78 -28.04 -3.93
N SER A 26 -5.78 -28.90 -3.78
CA SER A 26 -5.85 -30.20 -4.46
C SER A 26 -6.12 -30.10 -5.97
N ASP A 27 -6.72 -29.00 -6.43
CA ASP A 27 -6.93 -28.72 -7.85
C ASP A 27 -5.79 -27.85 -8.41
N ASN A 28 -4.77 -28.50 -8.99
CA ASN A 28 -3.60 -27.85 -9.57
C ASN A 28 -3.94 -26.72 -10.57
N LYS A 29 -5.03 -26.84 -11.33
CA LYS A 29 -5.42 -25.81 -12.32
C LYS A 29 -5.95 -24.57 -11.60
N LYS A 30 -6.87 -24.74 -10.64
CA LYS A 30 -7.41 -23.64 -9.83
C LYS A 30 -6.31 -22.98 -9.00
N TYR A 31 -5.49 -23.78 -8.30
CA TYR A 31 -4.38 -23.27 -7.50
C TYR A 31 -3.42 -22.41 -8.32
N THR A 32 -3.03 -22.88 -9.52
CA THR A 32 -2.13 -22.11 -10.40
C THR A 32 -2.75 -20.80 -10.86
N LEU A 33 -4.04 -20.80 -11.21
CA LEU A 33 -4.74 -19.61 -11.70
C LEU A 33 -4.88 -18.57 -10.60
N LEU A 34 -5.35 -18.97 -9.42
CA LEU A 34 -5.49 -18.11 -8.25
C LEU A 34 -4.13 -17.62 -7.73
N SER A 35 -3.09 -18.45 -7.77
CA SER A 35 -1.72 -18.04 -7.40
C SER A 35 -1.16 -16.97 -8.33
N LYS A 36 -1.45 -17.05 -9.63
CA LYS A 36 -1.06 -16.02 -10.60
C LYS A 36 -1.80 -14.71 -10.36
N GLU A 37 -3.11 -14.77 -10.12
CA GLU A 37 -3.92 -13.61 -9.77
C GLU A 37 -3.42 -12.97 -8.47
N TYR A 38 -3.20 -13.77 -7.42
CA TYR A 38 -2.66 -13.31 -6.13
C TYR A 38 -1.32 -12.59 -6.29
N ARG A 39 -0.36 -13.15 -7.02
CA ARG A 39 0.95 -12.50 -7.29
C ARG A 39 0.82 -11.21 -8.10
N SER A 40 -0.16 -11.12 -8.98
CA SER A 40 -0.44 -9.90 -9.73
C SER A 40 -0.94 -8.79 -8.80
N LEU A 41 -1.93 -9.11 -7.96
CA LEU A 41 -2.50 -8.17 -6.99
C LEU A 41 -1.52 -7.82 -5.87
N GLU A 42 -0.64 -8.74 -5.48
CA GLU A 42 0.38 -8.52 -4.44
C GLU A 42 1.22 -7.27 -4.72
N LYS A 43 1.60 -7.04 -5.99
CA LYS A 43 2.37 -5.87 -6.39
C LYS A 43 1.62 -4.57 -6.10
N ILE A 44 0.32 -4.55 -6.43
CA ILE A 44 -0.54 -3.38 -6.22
C ILE A 44 -0.79 -3.17 -4.73
N VAL A 45 -1.05 -4.24 -3.96
CA VAL A 45 -1.24 -4.17 -2.50
C VAL A 45 0.01 -3.69 -1.78
N LYS A 46 1.21 -4.13 -2.21
CA LYS A 46 2.49 -3.62 -1.67
C LYS A 46 2.65 -2.13 -1.90
N ILE A 47 2.39 -1.64 -3.11
CA ILE A 47 2.50 -0.21 -3.41
C ILE A 47 1.43 0.59 -2.68
N ARG A 48 0.19 0.07 -2.56
CA ARG A 48 -0.83 0.66 -1.69
C ARG A 48 -0.34 0.77 -0.26
N SER A 49 0.27 -0.29 0.29
CA SER A 49 0.74 -0.30 1.67
C SER A 49 1.85 0.73 1.89
N LEU A 50 2.77 0.87 0.93
CA LEU A 50 3.80 1.92 0.96
C LEU A 50 3.18 3.31 0.90
N TYR A 51 2.20 3.52 0.03
CA TYR A 51 1.49 4.79 -0.08
C TYR A 51 0.75 5.16 1.20
N ALA A 52 0.03 4.20 1.81
CA ALA A 52 -0.63 4.42 3.09
C ALA A 52 0.37 4.81 4.18
N LYS A 53 1.50 4.10 4.28
CA LYS A 53 2.56 4.44 5.24
C LYS A 53 3.09 5.85 5.02
N VAL A 54 3.36 6.26 3.78
CA VAL A 54 3.83 7.62 3.48
C VAL A 54 2.80 8.67 3.86
N LEU A 55 1.50 8.40 3.71
CA LEU A 55 0.46 9.31 4.20
C LEU A 55 0.50 9.43 5.72
N ASP A 56 0.61 8.30 6.44
CA ASP A 56 0.73 8.29 7.90
C ASP A 56 1.98 9.05 8.36
N ASP A 57 3.12 8.86 7.68
CA ASP A 57 4.39 9.55 7.96
C ASP A 57 4.26 11.07 7.71
N ILE A 58 3.53 11.49 6.67
CA ILE A 58 3.24 12.91 6.39
C ILE A 58 2.38 13.51 7.50
N ASP A 59 1.32 12.82 7.89
CA ASP A 59 0.41 13.32 8.92
C ASP A 59 1.11 13.39 10.28
N PHE A 60 1.93 12.40 10.63
CA PHE A 60 2.79 12.45 11.80
C PHE A 60 3.74 13.67 11.77
N ASN A 61 4.44 13.89 10.66
CA ASN A 61 5.34 15.04 10.54
C ASN A 61 4.59 16.37 10.61
N ARG A 62 3.36 16.46 10.07
CA ARG A 62 2.51 17.65 10.21
C ARG A 62 2.14 17.94 11.66
N GLU A 63 1.91 16.90 12.47
CA GLU A 63 1.71 17.07 13.91
C GLU A 63 2.99 17.56 14.59
N MET A 64 4.16 17.01 14.21
CA MET A 64 5.46 17.40 14.77
C MET A 64 5.84 18.85 14.47
N ILE A 65 5.41 19.41 13.33
CA ILE A 65 5.56 20.84 12.99
C ILE A 65 4.87 21.77 14.00
N ASN A 66 3.85 21.27 14.71
CA ASN A 66 3.15 22.02 15.75
C ASN A 66 3.65 21.69 17.17
N SER A 67 4.69 20.85 17.32
CA SER A 67 5.23 20.52 18.65
C SER A 67 5.98 21.71 19.26
N ASP A 68 6.05 21.76 20.59
CA ASP A 68 6.79 22.82 21.30
C ASP A 68 8.31 22.65 21.19
N ASP A 69 8.77 21.48 20.77
CA ASP A 69 10.19 21.16 20.56
C ASP A 69 10.68 21.76 19.23
N LEU A 70 11.67 22.65 19.31
CA LEU A 70 12.24 23.32 18.14
C LEU A 70 12.99 22.34 17.23
N GLU A 71 13.73 21.38 17.79
CA GLU A 71 14.50 20.41 17.01
C GLU A 71 13.56 19.48 16.25
N MET A 72 12.50 18.99 16.91
CA MET A 72 11.50 18.15 16.24
C MET A 72 10.74 18.89 15.14
N ARG A 73 10.42 20.17 15.34
CA ARG A 73 9.76 20.99 14.31
C ARG A 73 10.61 21.20 13.07
N GLU A 74 11.88 21.54 13.25
CA GLU A 74 12.78 21.79 12.12
C GLU A 74 13.06 20.49 11.36
N LEU A 75 13.26 19.37 12.06
CA LEU A 75 13.39 18.06 11.44
C LEU A 75 12.16 17.70 10.61
N ALA A 76 10.96 17.89 11.16
CA ALA A 76 9.73 17.58 10.45
C ALA A 76 9.50 18.45 9.20
N LYS A 77 9.92 19.72 9.22
CA LYS A 77 9.88 20.60 8.05
C LYS A 77 10.87 20.17 6.96
N GLU A 78 12.02 19.64 7.33
CA GLU A 78 13.01 19.13 6.37
C GLU A 78 12.57 17.80 5.74
N GLU A 79 11.89 16.93 6.49
CA GLU A 79 11.42 15.63 6.00
C GLU A 79 10.15 15.73 5.13
N LEU A 80 9.24 16.67 5.43
CA LEU A 80 7.94 16.79 4.75
C LEU A 80 8.02 16.86 3.21
N PRO A 81 8.92 17.67 2.61
CA PRO A 81 9.05 17.76 1.16
C PRO A 81 9.42 16.43 0.51
N GLY A 82 10.30 15.65 1.14
CA GLY A 82 10.72 14.33 0.65
C GLY A 82 9.56 13.32 0.70
N LEU A 83 8.81 13.31 1.79
CA LEU A 83 7.62 12.47 1.93
C LEU A 83 6.54 12.86 0.91
N GLN A 84 6.34 14.16 0.67
CA GLN A 84 5.39 14.66 -0.32
C GLN A 84 5.78 14.26 -1.75
N GLU A 85 7.07 14.30 -2.10
CA GLU A 85 7.57 13.82 -3.39
C GLU A 85 7.38 12.31 -3.54
N GLN A 86 7.63 11.54 -2.46
CA GLN A 86 7.43 10.11 -2.43
C GLN A 86 5.96 9.74 -2.61
N LYS A 87 5.05 10.48 -1.95
CA LYS A 87 3.60 10.35 -2.13
C LYS A 87 3.23 10.52 -3.60
N ASP A 88 3.69 11.59 -4.25
CA ASP A 88 3.36 11.88 -5.65
C ASP A 88 3.93 10.82 -6.61
N LYS A 89 5.13 10.31 -6.35
CA LYS A 89 5.73 9.19 -7.09
C LYS A 89 4.88 7.92 -6.97
N LEU A 90 4.46 7.58 -5.76
CA LEU A 90 3.62 6.42 -5.49
C LEU A 90 2.22 6.57 -6.13
N GLU A 91 1.61 7.76 -6.09
CA GLU A 91 0.32 8.01 -6.77
C GLU A 91 0.43 7.81 -8.28
N LYS A 92 1.49 8.31 -8.91
CA LYS A 92 1.74 8.10 -10.34
C LYS A 92 1.92 6.61 -10.65
N GLN A 93 2.69 5.90 -9.82
CA GLN A 93 2.90 4.46 -9.99
C GLN A 93 1.60 3.66 -9.81
N ILE A 94 0.76 4.03 -8.85
CA ILE A 94 -0.55 3.40 -8.65
C ILE A 94 -1.44 3.66 -9.88
N ARG A 95 -1.45 4.89 -10.40
CA ARG A 95 -2.24 5.26 -11.59
C ARG A 95 -1.84 4.47 -12.83
N THR A 96 -0.57 4.08 -12.98
CA THR A 96 -0.13 3.28 -14.14
C THR A 96 -0.42 1.80 -13.99
N MET A 97 -0.69 1.32 -12.77
CA MET A 97 -1.04 -0.07 -12.48
C MET A 97 -2.54 -0.36 -12.45
N LEU A 98 -3.37 0.68 -12.34
CA LEU A 98 -4.84 0.63 -12.29
C LEU A 98 -5.47 0.81 -13.67
#